data_AF-A0A348V4S2-F1
#
_entry.id   AF-A0A348V4S2-F1
#
_cell.length_a   1.000
_cell.length_b   1.000
_cell.length_c   1.000
_cell.angle_alpha   90.00
_cell.angle_beta   90.00
_cell.angle_gamma   90.00
#
_symmetry.space_group_name_H-M   'P 1'
#
loop_
_entity.id
_entity.type
_entity.pdbx_description
1 polymer ?
#
loop_
_entity_poly.entity_id
_entity_poly.type
_entity_poly.pdbx_seq_one_letter_code
_entity_poly.pdbx_strand_id
1 'polypeptide(L)'
;MQIIKNIKLILLVLLLGSCSSCNETGNVPDNDDKPEVPAGDVTLFVTTNSRSQDFKKQTVSFSTKSNMSPTTIKLIPATRYQTMDGFGAAVTGSTAFNLMKMTQENRTKFLKETFSPTEGMGQSYVRISIGCSDFSLSEYSLCDTPGIENFALTTEETTYVIPILKEILAINPNLKIMGSPWTPPRWMKVNNLTDLQPYNSWTSGQLNP
;
A
#
# COMPACT_ATOMS: atom_id res chain seq x y z
N MET A 1 -56.52 28.03 -27.07
CA MET A 1 -56.20 29.34 -26.47
C MET A 1 -54.68 29.38 -26.31
N GLN A 2 -54.03 29.94 -27.32
CA GLN A 2 -52.60 30.25 -27.38
C GLN A 2 -52.22 31.30 -26.32
N ILE A 3 -50.94 31.37 -25.94
CA ILE A 3 -50.13 32.54 -25.48
C ILE A 3 -49.22 32.06 -24.31
N ILE A 4 -47.89 32.20 -24.22
CA ILE A 4 -46.74 32.77 -24.95
C ILE A 4 -45.51 32.10 -24.26
N LYS A 5 -44.65 31.34 -24.95
CA LYS A 5 -43.40 31.72 -25.65
C LYS A 5 -42.27 32.34 -24.77
N ASN A 6 -41.14 31.61 -24.78
CA ASN A 6 -39.73 32.06 -24.84
C ASN A 6 -39.07 32.67 -23.58
N ILE A 7 -38.09 31.95 -23.03
CA ILE A 7 -36.71 32.46 -22.89
C ILE A 7 -35.74 31.30 -23.20
N LYS A 8 -34.74 31.67 -24.00
CA LYS A 8 -33.72 30.82 -24.63
C LYS A 8 -32.56 30.54 -23.68
N LEU A 9 -31.97 29.35 -23.87
CA LEU A 9 -30.53 29.10 -24.03
C LEU A 9 -29.58 29.56 -22.90
N ILE A 10 -28.92 28.61 -22.24
CA ILE A 10 -27.45 28.49 -22.21
C ILE A 10 -27.11 27.03 -21.86
N LEU A 11 -26.46 26.40 -22.84
CA LEU A 11 -25.73 25.14 -22.71
C LEU A 11 -24.37 25.50 -22.11
N LEU A 12 -23.95 24.86 -21.02
CA LEU A 12 -22.53 24.83 -20.65
C LEU A 12 -22.17 23.42 -20.18
N VAL A 13 -21.56 22.68 -21.10
CA VAL A 13 -20.78 21.47 -20.81
C VAL A 13 -19.47 21.93 -20.20
N LEU A 14 -19.16 21.49 -18.99
CA LEU A 14 -17.81 21.48 -18.42
C LEU A 14 -17.55 20.10 -17.81
N LEU A 15 -17.15 19.17 -18.67
CA LEU A 15 -16.25 18.09 -18.30
C LEU A 15 -14.85 18.69 -18.21
N LEU A 16 -14.19 18.57 -17.06
CA LEU A 16 -12.80 18.13 -16.87
C LEU A 16 -12.27 18.56 -15.49
N GLY A 17 -11.64 17.59 -14.81
CA GLY A 17 -10.45 17.82 -13.99
C GLY A 17 -10.66 18.23 -12.54
N SER A 18 -10.51 17.28 -11.63
CA SER A 18 -9.86 17.56 -10.34
C SER A 18 -9.10 16.32 -9.89
N CYS A 19 -7.98 16.04 -10.58
CA CYS A 19 -6.80 15.58 -9.88
C CYS A 19 -6.40 16.71 -8.93
N SER A 20 -6.30 16.45 -7.64
CA SER A 20 -5.76 17.43 -6.69
C SER A 20 -4.29 17.67 -7.03
N SER A 21 -4.04 18.72 -7.81
CA SER A 21 -2.74 19.35 -7.96
C SER A 21 -2.45 20.11 -6.67
N CYS A 22 -1.44 19.69 -5.93
CA CYS A 22 -0.88 20.48 -4.84
C CYS A 22 -0.08 21.64 -5.44
N ASN A 23 -0.61 22.86 -5.35
CA ASN A 23 0.19 24.08 -5.27
C ASN A 23 -0.69 25.25 -4.85
N GLU A 24 -0.54 25.68 -3.59
CA GLU A 24 -0.83 27.06 -3.21
C GLU A 24 0.31 27.57 -2.34
N THR A 25 1.05 28.54 -2.89
CA THR A 25 1.88 29.47 -2.12
C THR A 25 1.00 30.63 -1.70
N GLY A 26 0.61 30.66 -0.43
CA GLY A 26 -0.06 31.78 0.21
C GLY A 26 0.45 31.94 1.64
N ASN A 27 1.03 33.10 1.95
CA ASN A 27 1.45 33.46 3.31
C ASN A 27 0.22 33.51 4.23
N VAL A 28 0.16 32.61 5.21
CA VAL A 28 -0.79 32.63 6.32
C VAL A 28 -0.08 33.20 7.55
N PRO A 29 -0.67 34.16 8.29
CA PRO A 29 -0.08 34.65 9.53
C PRO A 29 -0.05 33.56 10.60
N ASP A 30 1.04 33.56 11.36
CA ASP A 30 1.37 32.62 12.42
C ASP A 30 0.37 32.76 13.59
N ASN A 31 -0.69 31.97 13.55
CA ASN A 31 -1.50 31.68 14.73
C ASN A 31 -1.00 30.35 15.28
N ASP A 32 -0.31 30.45 16.42
CA ASP A 32 0.23 29.37 17.23
C ASP A 32 -0.88 28.57 17.96
N ASP A 33 -1.97 28.25 17.24
CA ASP A 33 -2.99 27.31 17.70
C ASP A 33 -2.46 25.90 17.45
N LYS A 34 -1.75 25.37 18.45
CA LYS A 34 -1.50 23.93 18.54
C LYS A 34 -2.85 23.21 18.40
N PRO A 35 -3.03 22.32 17.41
CA PRO A 35 -4.27 21.57 17.30
C PRO A 35 -4.50 20.77 18.58
N GLU A 36 -5.58 21.10 19.28
CA GLU A 36 -6.01 20.43 20.50
C GLU A 36 -6.21 18.94 20.17
N VAL A 37 -5.36 18.08 20.74
CA VAL A 37 -5.45 16.63 20.51
C VAL A 37 -6.79 16.18 21.11
N PRO A 38 -7.73 15.63 20.33
CA PRO A 38 -9.00 15.17 20.86
C PRO A 38 -8.72 14.18 22.00
N ALA A 39 -9.16 14.53 23.22
CA ALA A 39 -8.93 13.73 24.42
C ALA A 39 -10.11 12.76 24.61
N GLY A 40 -9.81 11.48 24.75
CA GLY A 40 -10.79 10.43 25.06
C GLY A 40 -10.09 9.11 25.30
N ASP A 41 -10.73 8.21 26.03
CA ASP A 41 -10.13 6.94 26.45
C ASP A 41 -9.94 5.96 25.27
N VAL A 42 -10.77 6.10 24.23
CA VAL A 42 -10.78 5.23 23.05
C VAL A 42 -10.58 6.07 21.80
N THR A 43 -9.58 5.71 20.99
CA THR A 43 -9.34 6.28 19.66
C THR A 43 -10.06 5.46 18.59
N LEU A 44 -10.74 6.13 17.66
CA LEU A 44 -11.38 5.52 16.50
C LEU A 44 -10.78 6.07 15.21
N PHE A 45 -10.71 5.22 14.19
CA PHE A 45 -10.46 5.59 12.81
C PHE A 45 -11.66 5.17 11.97
N VAL A 46 -12.28 6.13 11.27
CA VAL A 46 -13.54 5.90 10.55
C VAL A 46 -13.39 6.22 9.07
N THR A 47 -13.75 5.26 8.22
CA THR A 47 -13.88 5.44 6.77
C THR A 47 -15.28 5.04 6.34
N THR A 48 -15.96 5.89 5.57
CA THR A 48 -17.27 5.59 4.98
C THR A 48 -17.13 5.33 3.47
N ASN A 49 -18.03 4.53 2.90
CA ASN A 49 -18.03 4.24 1.46
C ASN A 49 -18.27 5.50 0.61
N SER A 50 -19.02 6.48 1.11
CA SER A 50 -19.21 7.79 0.49
C SER A 50 -18.03 8.74 0.68
N ARG A 51 -17.00 8.32 1.44
CA ARG A 51 -15.85 9.13 1.85
C ARG A 51 -16.20 10.40 2.61
N SER A 52 -17.40 10.47 3.21
CA SER A 52 -17.74 11.55 4.15
C SER A 52 -16.86 11.54 5.41
N GLN A 53 -16.28 10.38 5.73
CA GLN A 53 -15.15 10.22 6.63
C GLN A 53 -14.08 9.43 5.87
N ASP A 54 -12.83 9.89 5.91
CA ASP A 54 -11.71 9.28 5.20
C ASP A 54 -10.55 9.09 6.18
N PHE A 55 -10.42 7.87 6.72
CA PHE A 55 -9.51 7.52 7.81
C PHE A 55 -9.53 8.54 8.97
N LYS A 56 -10.72 9.09 9.28
CA LYS A 56 -10.85 10.20 10.21
C LYS A 56 -10.62 9.74 11.63
N LYS A 57 -9.64 10.35 12.31
CA LYS A 57 -9.40 10.16 13.74
C LYS A 57 -10.53 10.81 14.56
N GLN A 58 -11.08 10.06 15.50
CA GLN A 58 -12.08 10.51 16.47
C GLN A 58 -11.75 9.92 17.85
N THR A 59 -12.30 10.49 18.91
CA THR A 59 -12.17 9.96 20.26
C THR A 59 -13.50 9.90 20.97
N VAL A 60 -13.65 8.92 21.86
CA VAL A 60 -14.78 8.80 22.78
C VAL A 60 -14.26 8.41 24.16
N SER A 61 -14.97 8.81 25.20
CA SER A 61 -14.65 8.42 26.59
C SER A 61 -15.54 7.26 27.04
N PHE A 62 -15.07 6.51 28.03
CA PHE A 62 -15.90 5.49 28.66
C PHE A 62 -17.12 6.11 29.36
N SER A 63 -18.25 5.42 29.28
CA SER A 63 -19.42 5.73 30.08
C SER A 63 -19.30 5.06 31.45
N THR A 64 -19.55 5.82 32.52
CA THR A 64 -19.66 5.28 33.88
C THR A 64 -21.03 4.65 34.18
N LYS A 65 -21.99 4.78 33.26
CA LYS A 65 -23.33 4.19 33.41
C LYS A 65 -23.30 2.71 33.06
N SER A 66 -24.11 1.93 33.77
CA SER A 66 -24.34 0.51 33.43
C SER A 66 -24.80 0.38 31.97
N ASN A 67 -24.15 -0.48 31.19
CA ASN A 67 -24.49 -0.70 29.80
C ASN A 67 -25.69 -1.65 29.69
N MET A 68 -26.87 -1.10 29.41
CA MET A 68 -28.11 -1.82 29.14
C MET A 68 -28.45 -1.87 27.64
N SER A 69 -27.49 -1.55 26.75
CA SER A 69 -27.75 -1.50 25.31
C SER A 69 -28.02 -2.90 24.73
N PRO A 70 -29.09 -3.08 23.93
CA PRO A 70 -29.37 -4.34 23.27
C PRO A 70 -28.35 -4.69 22.16
N THR A 71 -27.51 -3.73 21.73
CA THR A 71 -26.51 -3.90 20.67
C THR A 71 -25.08 -3.97 21.21
N THR A 72 -24.89 -4.67 22.34
CA THR A 72 -23.59 -4.75 23.02
C THR A 72 -22.70 -5.85 22.44
N ILE A 73 -21.47 -5.49 22.05
CA ILE A 73 -20.39 -6.44 21.73
C ILE A 73 -19.46 -6.54 22.95
N LYS A 74 -19.20 -7.76 23.43
CA LYS A 74 -18.36 -8.01 24.61
C LYS A 74 -17.08 -8.75 24.22
N LEU A 75 -15.93 -8.18 24.57
CA LEU A 75 -14.65 -8.88 24.47
C LEU A 75 -14.47 -9.81 25.68
N ILE A 76 -13.98 -11.04 25.44
CA ILE A 76 -13.66 -12.02 26.49
C ILE A 76 -12.15 -12.27 26.48
N PRO A 77 -11.35 -11.56 27.31
CA PRO A 77 -9.91 -11.70 27.34
C PRO A 77 -9.40 -13.04 27.91
N ALA A 78 -10.24 -14.02 28.21
CA ALA A 78 -9.78 -15.38 28.52
C ALA A 78 -9.76 -16.28 27.27
N THR A 79 -10.57 -15.96 26.26
CA THR A 79 -10.63 -16.71 25.00
C THR A 79 -9.57 -16.16 24.05
N ARG A 80 -8.70 -17.03 23.52
CA ARG A 80 -7.58 -16.68 22.63
C ARG A 80 -7.67 -17.49 21.34
N TYR A 81 -7.11 -16.92 20.28
CA TYR A 81 -6.96 -17.54 18.97
C TYR A 81 -5.51 -17.36 18.50
N GLN A 82 -5.28 -17.16 17.20
CA GLN A 82 -3.96 -16.91 16.64
C GLN A 82 -3.35 -15.59 17.13
N THR A 83 -2.02 -15.54 17.16
CA THR A 83 -1.27 -14.28 17.20
C THR A 83 -1.21 -13.66 15.82
N MET A 84 -1.27 -12.33 15.74
CA MET A 84 -1.20 -11.61 14.46
C MET A 84 0.23 -11.19 14.18
N ASP A 85 0.77 -11.57 13.02
CA ASP A 85 2.11 -11.17 12.63
C ASP A 85 2.20 -9.72 12.15
N GLY A 86 1.21 -9.27 11.38
CA GLY A 86 1.14 -7.93 10.82
C GLY A 86 0.22 -7.84 9.61
N PHE A 87 0.08 -6.63 9.08
CA PHE A 87 -0.74 -6.33 7.91
C PHE A 87 -0.02 -5.31 7.02
N GLY A 88 -0.29 -5.33 5.72
CA GLY A 88 0.17 -4.31 4.80
C GLY A 88 -0.01 -4.70 3.34
N ALA A 89 0.88 -4.22 2.49
CA ALA A 89 0.78 -4.31 1.03
C ALA A 89 2.06 -4.84 0.36
N ALA A 90 2.00 -5.05 -0.95
CA ALA A 90 3.17 -5.45 -1.73
C ALA A 90 4.01 -4.23 -2.15
N VAL A 91 5.34 -4.35 -2.01
CA VAL A 91 6.31 -3.43 -2.61
C VAL A 91 6.86 -4.08 -3.87
N THR A 92 6.12 -3.91 -4.97
CA THR A 92 6.50 -4.41 -6.31
C THR A 92 7.47 -3.45 -7.00
N GLY A 93 8.08 -3.88 -8.11
CA GLY A 93 8.90 -3.00 -8.97
C GLY A 93 8.13 -1.75 -9.41
N SER A 94 6.87 -1.90 -9.82
CA SER A 94 5.98 -0.78 -10.18
C SER A 94 5.68 0.14 -9.01
N THR A 95 5.39 -0.38 -7.81
CA THR A 95 5.21 0.45 -6.60
C THR A 95 6.47 1.26 -6.33
N ALA A 96 7.63 0.62 -6.32
CA ALA A 96 8.90 1.27 -6.05
C ALA A 96 9.26 2.30 -7.14
N PHE A 97 9.03 1.99 -8.42
CA PHE A 97 9.20 2.91 -9.53
C PHE A 97 8.36 4.17 -9.38
N ASN A 98 7.06 4.03 -9.06
CA ASN A 98 6.17 5.19 -8.86
C ASN A 98 6.61 6.04 -7.66
N LEU A 99 7.00 5.42 -6.55
CA LEU A 99 7.52 6.14 -5.38
C LEU A 99 8.81 6.90 -5.71
N MET A 100 9.70 6.31 -6.52
CA MET A 100 10.94 6.95 -6.96
C MET A 100 10.72 8.12 -7.93
N LYS A 101 9.52 8.24 -8.55
CA LYS A 101 9.14 9.40 -9.36
C LYS A 101 8.63 10.59 -8.54
N MET A 102 8.31 10.39 -7.27
CA MET A 102 7.97 11.47 -6.36
C MET A 102 9.23 12.23 -5.93
N THR A 103 9.06 13.48 -5.48
CA THR A 103 10.12 14.17 -4.73
C THR A 103 10.43 13.40 -3.44
N GLN A 104 11.66 13.49 -2.93
CA GLN A 104 12.06 12.83 -1.68
C GLN A 104 11.11 13.19 -0.52
N GLU A 105 10.72 14.46 -0.43
CA GLU A 105 9.81 14.96 0.61
C GLU A 105 8.44 14.29 0.54
N ASN A 106 7.80 14.29 -0.65
CA ASN A 106 6.48 13.71 -0.82
C ASN A 106 6.49 12.20 -0.62
N ARG A 107 7.55 11.51 -1.08
CA ARG A 107 7.72 10.08 -0.83
C ARG A 107 7.85 9.80 0.66
N THR A 108 8.73 10.53 1.36
CA THR A 108 8.95 10.35 2.80
C THR A 108 7.66 10.57 3.59
N LYS A 109 6.90 11.62 3.24
CA LYS A 109 5.58 11.89 3.83
C LYS A 109 4.61 10.71 3.63
N PHE A 110 4.45 10.24 2.40
CA PHE A 110 3.59 9.10 2.09
C PHE A 110 4.00 7.82 2.84
N LEU A 111 5.31 7.51 2.86
CA LEU A 111 5.81 6.34 3.56
C LEU A 111 5.62 6.45 5.08
N LYS A 112 5.77 7.64 5.66
CA LYS A 112 5.48 7.87 7.09
C LYS A 112 3.99 7.68 7.41
N GLU A 113 3.11 8.30 6.64
CA GLU A 113 1.65 8.14 6.79
C GLU A 113 1.23 6.66 6.68
N THR A 114 1.94 5.86 5.88
CA THR A 114 1.64 4.44 5.66
C THR A 114 2.25 3.52 6.72
N PHE A 115 3.54 3.67 7.02
CA PHE A 115 4.32 2.67 7.78
C PHE A 115 4.66 3.09 9.21
N SER A 116 4.63 4.39 9.53
CA SER A 116 4.98 4.84 10.88
C SER A 116 3.93 4.33 11.88
N PRO A 117 4.34 3.65 12.98
CA PRO A 117 3.41 3.20 14.02
C PRO A 117 2.91 4.34 14.90
N THR A 118 3.56 5.50 14.87
CA THR A 118 3.23 6.67 15.72
C THR A 118 2.69 7.85 14.92
N GLU A 119 3.15 8.04 13.69
CA GLU A 119 2.77 9.16 12.82
C GLU A 119 1.77 8.74 11.72
N GLY A 120 1.48 7.44 11.57
CA GLY A 120 0.71 6.90 10.45
C GLY A 120 -0.13 5.67 10.78
N MET A 121 -0.44 4.89 9.75
CA MET A 121 -1.30 3.69 9.84
C MET A 121 -0.59 2.48 10.43
N GLY A 122 0.74 2.52 10.57
CA GLY A 122 1.52 1.44 11.17
C GLY A 122 1.47 0.12 10.39
N GLN A 123 1.45 0.15 9.06
CA GLN A 123 1.62 -1.08 8.28
C GLN A 123 2.91 -1.79 8.73
N SER A 124 2.80 -3.08 8.98
CA SER A 124 3.77 -3.88 9.74
C SER A 124 4.27 -5.10 8.96
N TYR A 125 3.72 -5.36 7.78
CA TYR A 125 4.09 -6.48 6.94
C TYR A 125 4.06 -6.07 5.46
N VAL A 126 5.14 -6.28 4.72
CA VAL A 126 5.17 -6.14 3.26
C VAL A 126 5.48 -7.45 2.55
N ARG A 127 4.99 -7.59 1.33
CA ARG A 127 5.37 -8.67 0.40
C ARG A 127 6.21 -8.12 -0.75
N ILE A 128 7.26 -8.86 -1.14
CA ILE A 128 8.09 -8.59 -2.32
C ILE A 128 8.24 -9.82 -3.20
N SER A 129 8.65 -9.62 -4.45
CA SER A 129 9.06 -10.69 -5.35
C SER A 129 10.53 -11.07 -5.16
N ILE A 130 10.83 -12.35 -5.36
CA ILE A 130 12.19 -12.84 -5.58
C ILE A 130 12.34 -12.99 -7.09
N GLY A 131 13.10 -12.10 -7.73
CA GLY A 131 13.03 -11.89 -9.18
C GLY A 131 11.78 -11.08 -9.56
N CYS A 132 11.34 -11.21 -10.82
CA CYS A 132 10.20 -10.44 -11.30
C CYS A 132 8.85 -10.89 -10.72
N SER A 133 7.89 -9.97 -10.82
CA SER A 133 6.44 -10.22 -10.74
C SER A 133 5.78 -9.72 -12.03
N ASP A 134 4.47 -9.90 -12.16
CA ASP A 134 3.66 -9.24 -13.19
C ASP A 134 3.61 -7.70 -13.05
N PHE A 135 4.01 -7.17 -11.89
CA PHE A 135 4.17 -5.73 -11.63
C PHE A 135 5.64 -5.30 -11.58
N SER A 136 6.55 -6.08 -12.16
CA SER A 136 7.94 -5.67 -12.38
C SER A 136 8.07 -4.85 -13.67
N LEU A 137 9.25 -4.26 -13.89
CA LEU A 137 9.55 -3.44 -15.07
C LEU A 137 9.98 -4.29 -16.28
N SER A 138 10.23 -5.58 -16.08
CA SER A 138 10.54 -6.59 -17.10
C SER A 138 10.40 -8.00 -16.53
N GLU A 139 10.35 -9.03 -17.38
CA GLU A 139 10.52 -10.42 -16.95
C GLU A 139 12.01 -10.73 -16.75
N TYR A 140 12.38 -11.13 -15.53
CA TYR A 140 13.73 -11.52 -15.15
C TYR A 140 13.73 -12.45 -13.94
N SER A 141 14.81 -13.21 -13.77
CA SER A 141 15.15 -13.84 -12.49
C SER A 141 16.49 -13.31 -11.98
N LEU A 142 16.83 -13.65 -10.74
CA LEU A 142 18.13 -13.29 -10.15
C LEU A 142 19.29 -14.15 -10.68
N CYS A 143 19.04 -15.06 -11.63
CA CYS A 143 20.05 -15.98 -12.15
C CYS A 143 19.68 -16.47 -13.57
N ASP A 144 19.43 -15.57 -14.52
CA ASP A 144 18.97 -15.95 -15.87
C ASP A 144 20.03 -16.68 -16.71
N THR A 145 21.31 -16.43 -16.45
CA THR A 145 22.41 -17.22 -17.03
C THR A 145 22.47 -18.59 -16.33
N PRO A 146 22.47 -19.71 -17.08
CA PRO A 146 22.63 -21.05 -16.49
C PRO A 146 23.90 -21.18 -15.65
N GLY A 147 23.76 -21.82 -14.48
CA GLY A 147 24.81 -21.92 -13.46
C GLY A 147 24.52 -21.00 -12.29
N ILE A 148 24.36 -21.56 -11.09
CA ILE A 148 23.94 -20.82 -9.88
C ILE A 148 24.98 -19.79 -9.41
N GLU A 149 26.23 -19.97 -9.81
CA GLU A 149 27.33 -19.03 -9.62
C GLU A 149 27.08 -17.67 -10.29
N ASN A 150 26.13 -17.58 -11.23
CA ASN A 150 25.74 -16.34 -11.88
C ASN A 150 24.64 -15.56 -11.12
N PHE A 151 24.27 -16.00 -9.90
CA PHE A 151 23.29 -15.30 -9.09
C PHE A 151 23.72 -13.86 -8.81
N ALA A 152 22.85 -12.91 -9.12
CA ALA A 152 23.04 -11.51 -8.82
C ALA A 152 21.70 -10.79 -8.64
N LEU A 153 21.68 -9.78 -7.77
CA LEU A 153 20.60 -8.80 -7.77
C LEU A 153 20.65 -7.99 -9.06
N THR A 154 19.50 -7.63 -9.59
CA THR A 154 19.40 -6.87 -10.83
C THR A 154 19.18 -5.38 -10.55
N THR A 155 19.03 -4.60 -11.63
CA THR A 155 18.72 -3.16 -11.54
C THR A 155 17.42 -2.90 -10.79
N GLU A 156 16.40 -3.77 -10.92
CA GLU A 156 15.10 -3.56 -10.27
C GLU A 156 15.24 -3.63 -8.74
N GLU A 157 15.97 -4.61 -8.20
CA GLU A 157 16.23 -4.68 -6.76
C GLU A 157 17.09 -3.51 -6.28
N THR A 158 18.22 -3.27 -6.95
CA THR A 158 19.27 -2.36 -6.46
C THR A 158 18.91 -0.89 -6.61
N THR A 159 18.09 -0.53 -7.60
CA THR A 159 17.74 0.86 -7.91
C THR A 159 16.36 1.25 -7.37
N TYR A 160 15.42 0.31 -7.24
CA TYR A 160 14.05 0.61 -6.83
C TYR A 160 13.65 -0.08 -5.54
N VAL A 161 13.53 -1.40 -5.52
CA VAL A 161 12.89 -2.12 -4.40
C VAL A 161 13.67 -1.99 -3.11
N ILE A 162 14.97 -2.26 -3.10
CA ILE A 162 15.80 -2.21 -1.89
C ILE A 162 15.92 -0.78 -1.33
N PRO A 163 16.18 0.27 -2.13
CA PRO A 163 16.18 1.64 -1.63
C PRO A 163 14.86 2.03 -0.94
N ILE A 164 13.71 1.70 -1.54
CA ILE A 164 12.40 1.96 -0.94
C ILE A 164 12.21 1.18 0.36
N LEU A 165 12.57 -0.11 0.39
CA LEU A 165 12.50 -0.91 1.63
C LEU A 165 13.39 -0.35 2.74
N LYS A 166 14.57 0.20 2.40
CA LYS A 166 15.43 0.88 3.38
C LYS A 166 14.79 2.14 3.96
N GLU A 167 14.13 2.95 3.13
CA GLU A 167 13.35 4.11 3.61
C GLU A 167 12.21 3.66 4.54
N ILE A 168 11.50 2.60 4.18
CA ILE A 168 10.42 2.04 5.02
C ILE A 168 10.97 1.50 6.35
N LEU A 169 12.07 0.76 6.34
CA LEU A 169 12.70 0.21 7.55
C LEU A 169 13.26 1.30 8.47
N ALA A 170 13.70 2.44 7.92
CA ALA A 170 14.07 3.59 8.74
C ALA A 170 12.87 4.20 9.49
N ILE A 171 11.65 4.07 8.95
CA ILE A 171 10.40 4.54 9.55
C ILE A 171 9.82 3.50 10.52
N ASN A 172 9.85 2.21 10.14
CA ASN A 172 9.37 1.10 10.94
C ASN A 172 10.41 -0.04 10.96
N PRO A 173 11.35 -0.03 11.92
CA PRO A 173 12.42 -1.03 12.01
C PRO A 173 11.93 -2.46 12.28
N ASN A 174 10.70 -2.64 12.75
CA ASN A 174 10.11 -3.94 13.08
C ASN A 174 9.28 -4.54 11.94
N LEU A 175 9.32 -3.94 10.75
CA LEU A 175 8.58 -4.41 9.57
C LEU A 175 8.96 -5.85 9.21
N LYS A 176 7.96 -6.71 9.01
CA LYS A 176 8.15 -8.06 8.44
C LYS A 176 8.13 -8.00 6.92
N ILE A 177 9.02 -8.76 6.28
CA ILE A 177 9.15 -8.83 4.81
C ILE A 177 9.01 -10.29 4.38
N MET A 178 7.99 -10.60 3.57
CA MET A 178 7.84 -11.90 2.91
C MET A 178 8.30 -11.79 1.45
N GLY A 179 9.22 -12.66 1.04
CA GLY A 179 9.60 -12.84 -0.36
C GLY A 179 8.95 -14.08 -0.96
N SER A 180 8.49 -13.99 -2.21
CA SER A 180 8.02 -15.17 -2.97
C SER A 180 8.41 -15.03 -4.43
N PRO A 181 8.97 -16.06 -5.08
CA PRO A 181 9.22 -16.03 -6.52
C PRO A 181 7.91 -16.24 -7.30
N TRP A 182 7.77 -15.59 -8.46
CA TRP A 182 6.72 -15.93 -9.42
C TRP A 182 7.14 -17.08 -10.33
N THR A 183 8.45 -17.23 -10.56
CA THR A 183 9.05 -18.28 -11.38
C THR A 183 10.49 -18.54 -10.94
N PRO A 184 10.99 -19.79 -11.01
CA PRO A 184 12.44 -20.03 -10.98
C PRO A 184 13.10 -19.51 -12.28
N PRO A 185 14.44 -19.42 -12.33
CA PRO A 185 15.17 -19.23 -13.58
C PRO A 185 14.73 -20.24 -14.64
N ARG A 186 14.60 -19.80 -15.89
CA ARG A 186 14.02 -20.62 -16.97
C ARG A 186 14.77 -21.92 -17.23
N TRP A 187 16.08 -21.94 -16.99
CA TRP A 187 16.92 -23.14 -17.16
C TRP A 187 16.72 -24.20 -16.06
N MET A 188 16.01 -23.88 -14.96
CA MET A 188 15.63 -24.85 -13.92
C MET A 188 14.28 -25.52 -14.19
N LYS A 189 13.60 -25.19 -15.29
CA LYS A 189 12.26 -25.70 -15.60
C LYS A 189 12.29 -26.90 -16.54
N VAL A 190 11.34 -27.79 -16.32
CA VAL A 190 10.96 -28.87 -17.24
C VAL A 190 9.51 -28.71 -17.69
N ASN A 191 9.18 -29.31 -18.84
CA ASN A 191 7.84 -29.26 -19.41
C ASN A 191 6.82 -29.97 -18.50
N ASN A 192 7.21 -31.12 -17.94
CA ASN A 192 6.46 -31.88 -16.94
C ASN A 192 7.40 -32.83 -16.17
N LEU A 193 6.92 -33.41 -15.07
CA LEU A 193 7.69 -34.33 -14.21
C LEU A 193 7.86 -35.76 -14.77
N THR A 194 7.34 -36.04 -15.97
CA THR A 194 7.48 -37.35 -16.63
C THR A 194 8.57 -37.33 -17.69
N ASP A 195 8.50 -36.39 -18.64
CA ASP A 195 9.42 -36.31 -19.79
C ASP A 195 10.71 -35.54 -19.46
N LEU A 196 10.65 -34.68 -18.43
CA LEU A 196 11.76 -33.87 -17.93
C LEU A 196 12.51 -33.08 -19.02
N GLN A 197 11.82 -32.63 -20.07
CA GLN A 197 12.44 -31.87 -21.15
C GLN A 197 12.61 -30.40 -20.74
N PRO A 198 13.75 -29.75 -21.05
CA PRO A 198 13.99 -28.34 -20.71
C PRO A 198 12.86 -27.43 -21.20
N TYR A 199 12.42 -26.51 -20.34
CA TYR A 199 11.27 -25.63 -20.62
C TYR A 199 11.61 -24.15 -20.45
N ASN A 200 12.06 -23.54 -21.54
CA ASN A 200 12.53 -22.16 -21.56
C ASN A 200 11.40 -21.12 -21.65
N SER A 201 10.62 -20.97 -20.57
CA SER A 201 9.48 -20.03 -20.51
C SER A 201 9.36 -19.39 -19.13
N TRP A 202 8.95 -18.11 -19.10
CA TRP A 202 8.66 -17.37 -17.86
C TRP A 202 7.42 -17.91 -17.14
N THR A 203 6.42 -18.34 -17.89
CA THR A 203 5.17 -18.89 -17.35
C THR A 203 5.15 -20.41 -17.48
N SER A 204 4.30 -21.07 -16.69
CA SER A 204 4.12 -22.53 -16.71
C SER A 204 5.41 -23.33 -16.44
N GLY A 205 5.38 -24.62 -16.75
CA GLY A 205 6.42 -25.61 -16.47
C GLY A 205 6.40 -26.08 -15.02
N GLN A 206 7.19 -27.11 -14.74
CA GLN A 206 7.44 -27.62 -13.40
C GLN A 206 8.93 -27.45 -13.06
N LEU A 207 9.27 -27.39 -11.77
CA LEU A 207 10.66 -27.33 -11.34
C LEU A 207 11.32 -28.69 -11.59
N ASN A 208 12.54 -28.69 -12.15
CA ASN A 208 13.34 -29.89 -12.32
C ASN A 208 13.78 -30.43 -10.93
N PRO A 209 13.47 -31.68 -10.56
CA PRO A 209 13.84 -32.26 -9.26
C PRO A 209 15.35 -32.38 -9.00
#